data_AF-A0A7C6Y4B8-F1
#
_entry.id   AF-A0A7C6Y4B8-F1
#
_cell.length_a   1.000
_cell.length_b   1.000
_cell.length_c   1.000
_cell.angle_alpha   90.00
_cell.angle_beta   90.00
_cell.angle_gamma   90.00
#
_symmetry.space_group_name_H-M   'P 1'
#
loop_
_entity.id
_entity.type
_entity.pdbx_description
1 polymer ?
#
loop_
_entity_poly.entity_id
_entity_poly.type
_entity_poly.pdbx_seq_one_letter_code
_entity_poly.pdbx_strand_id
1 'polypeptide(L)'
;MGRVFVLEGRRLFPLLFLLMLLVSLSIYDNLRHQTEVPVFSGEEGEIRYEVIDRGKIEDRLQIRVLYEADDLVRVADEFHLELPDYPFQPAQQIGVLVVNGKFKKAELVPLKESLQVKVVLEKARNTYDLVMFDNTELQEVEWYWVFADKKGNVFSQMPGSEMMSTEEEQVEEEIEEETEVVK
;
A
#
# COMPACT_ATOMS: atom_id res chain seq x y z
N MET A 1 1.32 -64.58 -46.11
CA MET A 1 0.66 -63.26 -46.32
C MET A 1 -0.50 -63.09 -45.34
N GLY A 2 -0.60 -61.94 -44.67
CA GLY A 2 -1.89 -61.27 -44.47
C GLY A 2 -2.79 -61.56 -43.24
N ARG A 3 -2.36 -62.21 -42.13
CA ARG A 3 -3.29 -62.53 -41.01
C ARG A 3 -2.83 -62.31 -39.56
N VAL A 4 -1.69 -61.68 -39.28
CA VAL A 4 -1.27 -61.40 -37.88
C VAL A 4 -1.90 -60.11 -37.33
N PHE A 5 -2.09 -59.09 -38.17
CA PHE A 5 -2.54 -57.74 -37.78
C PHE A 5 -3.95 -57.63 -37.16
N VAL A 6 -4.81 -58.65 -37.27
CA VAL A 6 -6.22 -58.55 -36.85
C VAL A 6 -6.46 -58.99 -35.40
N LEU A 7 -5.56 -59.81 -34.82
CA LEU A 7 -5.76 -60.39 -33.49
C LEU A 7 -5.16 -59.55 -32.34
N GLU A 8 -4.12 -58.77 -32.60
CA GLU A 8 -3.51 -57.89 -31.59
C GLU A 8 -4.26 -56.57 -31.41
N GLY A 9 -5.04 -56.12 -32.40
CA GLY A 9 -5.81 -54.88 -32.35
C GLY A 9 -6.73 -54.77 -31.12
N ARG A 10 -7.30 -55.88 -30.63
CA ARG A 10 -8.10 -55.92 -29.40
C ARG A 10 -7.30 -55.63 -28.12
N ARG A 11 -6.00 -55.93 -28.09
CA ARG A 11 -5.09 -55.56 -26.98
C ARG A 11 -4.41 -54.21 -27.21
N LEU A 12 -4.26 -53.81 -28.47
CA LEU A 12 -3.75 -52.50 -28.86
C LEU A 12 -4.74 -51.37 -28.52
N PHE A 13 -6.05 -51.60 -28.63
CA PHE A 13 -7.07 -50.58 -28.34
C PHE A 13 -7.00 -50.04 -26.89
N PRO A 14 -6.92 -50.87 -25.82
CA PRO A 14 -6.65 -50.37 -24.47
C PRO A 14 -5.35 -49.57 -24.33
N LEU A 15 -4.27 -49.97 -25.02
CA LEU A 15 -2.98 -49.28 -24.98
C LEU A 15 -3.03 -47.93 -25.71
N LEU A 16 -3.70 -47.87 -26.86
CA LEU A 16 -3.94 -46.62 -27.60
C LEU A 16 -4.87 -45.67 -26.83
N PHE A 17 -5.88 -46.22 -26.14
CA PHE A 17 -6.73 -45.43 -25.24
C PHE A 17 -5.94 -44.85 -24.07
N LEU A 18 -5.07 -45.66 -23.43
CA LEU A 18 -4.18 -45.19 -22.35
C LEU A 18 -3.18 -44.13 -22.86
N LEU A 19 -2.59 -44.34 -24.04
CA LEU A 19 -1.69 -43.38 -24.70
C LEU A 19 -2.41 -42.06 -24.98
N MET A 20 -3.62 -42.12 -25.56
CA MET A 20 -4.44 -40.94 -25.82
C MET A 20 -4.75 -40.19 -24.52
N LEU A 21 -5.10 -40.91 -23.45
CA LEU A 21 -5.35 -40.32 -22.13
C LEU A 21 -4.10 -39.63 -21.57
N LEU A 22 -2.90 -40.22 -21.74
CA LEU A 22 -1.62 -39.64 -21.33
C LEU A 22 -1.27 -38.38 -22.15
N VAL A 23 -1.50 -38.39 -23.46
CA VAL A 23 -1.27 -37.24 -24.35
C VAL A 23 -2.26 -36.12 -24.03
N SER A 24 -3.54 -36.43 -23.81
CA SER A 24 -4.53 -35.44 -23.37
C SER A 24 -4.16 -34.84 -22.01
N LEU A 25 -3.65 -35.63 -21.07
CA LEU A 25 -3.19 -35.14 -19.77
C LEU A 25 -1.96 -34.25 -19.91
N SER A 26 -1.00 -34.62 -20.78
CA SER A 26 0.20 -33.82 -21.07
C SER A 26 -0.12 -32.49 -21.75
N ILE A 27 -1.08 -32.47 -22.69
CA ILE A 27 -1.58 -31.24 -23.31
C ILE A 27 -2.32 -30.38 -22.26
N TYR A 28 -3.14 -30.99 -21.40
CA TYR A 28 -3.86 -30.29 -20.33
C TYR A 28 -2.93 -29.63 -19.31
N ASP A 29 -1.79 -30.26 -19.02
CA ASP A 29 -0.75 -29.74 -18.14
C ASP A 29 0.01 -28.58 -18.82
N ASN A 30 0.42 -28.77 -20.09
CA ASN A 30 1.11 -27.74 -20.88
C ASN A 30 0.25 -26.48 -21.12
N LEU A 31 -1.07 -26.64 -21.35
CA LEU A 31 -2.00 -25.51 -21.51
C LEU A 31 -2.13 -24.66 -20.23
N ARG A 32 -1.79 -25.20 -19.06
CA ARG A 32 -1.71 -24.45 -17.79
C ARG A 32 -0.35 -23.78 -17.56
N HIS A 33 0.59 -23.90 -18.49
CA HIS A 33 1.91 -23.25 -18.42
C HIS A 33 2.11 -22.17 -19.49
N GLN A 34 1.10 -21.91 -20.34
CA GLN A 34 1.07 -20.77 -21.25
C GLN A 34 0.09 -19.71 -20.74
N THR A 35 0.55 -18.90 -19.78
CA THR A 35 0.01 -17.55 -19.60
C THR A 35 0.91 -16.61 -20.39
N GLU A 36 0.30 -15.82 -21.26
CA GLU A 36 0.99 -14.91 -22.17
C GLU A 36 1.80 -13.85 -21.41
N VAL A 37 2.98 -13.51 -21.92
CA VAL A 37 3.82 -12.43 -21.37
C VAL A 37 3.43 -11.14 -22.08
N PRO A 38 2.82 -10.14 -21.42
CA PRO A 38 2.51 -8.88 -22.05
C PRO A 38 3.82 -8.10 -22.32
N VAL A 39 4.01 -7.72 -23.58
CA VAL A 39 5.12 -6.85 -23.98
C VAL A 39 4.74 -5.42 -23.60
N PHE A 40 5.41 -4.90 -22.58
CA PHE A 40 5.39 -3.49 -22.20
C PHE A 40 5.46 -2.56 -23.44
N SER A 41 4.64 -1.51 -23.55
CA SER A 41 4.72 -0.45 -24.60
C SER A 41 4.99 0.96 -24.06
N GLY A 42 5.89 1.75 -24.69
CA GLY A 42 6.22 3.14 -24.32
C GLY A 42 7.67 3.56 -24.64
N GLU A 43 7.92 4.84 -24.86
CA GLU A 43 9.18 5.32 -25.47
C GLU A 43 10.31 5.56 -24.45
N GLU A 44 11.52 5.91 -24.91
CA GLU A 44 12.65 6.19 -24.02
C GLU A 44 12.35 7.40 -23.14
N GLY A 45 12.09 7.15 -21.85
CA GLY A 45 11.76 8.18 -20.85
C GLY A 45 10.58 7.82 -19.95
N GLU A 46 9.64 6.99 -20.42
CA GLU A 46 8.43 6.65 -19.65
C GLU A 46 8.29 5.15 -19.35
N ILE A 47 7.76 4.86 -18.15
CA ILE A 47 7.50 3.49 -17.71
C ILE A 47 6.17 3.01 -18.29
N ARG A 48 6.30 2.28 -19.39
CA ARG A 48 5.31 1.37 -19.99
C ARG A 48 4.42 0.65 -18.95
N TYR A 49 3.08 0.75 -19.03
CA TYR A 49 2.18 -0.01 -18.14
C TYR A 49 0.84 -0.41 -18.79
N GLU A 50 0.22 -1.49 -18.27
CA GLU A 50 -1.16 -1.91 -18.55
C GLU A 50 -1.75 -2.48 -17.24
N VAL A 51 -2.96 -2.06 -16.86
CA VAL A 51 -3.64 -2.51 -15.64
C VAL A 51 -4.85 -3.38 -16.00
N ILE A 52 -4.73 -4.68 -15.72
CA ILE A 52 -5.66 -5.73 -16.17
C ILE A 52 -6.66 -6.14 -15.06
N ASP A 53 -6.53 -5.58 -13.84
CA ASP A 53 -7.18 -6.08 -12.58
C ASP A 53 -6.56 -7.46 -12.15
N ARG A 54 -6.86 -8.16 -11.04
CA ARG A 54 -7.89 -7.99 -10.00
C ARG A 54 -7.50 -8.54 -8.61
N GLY A 55 -7.67 -7.69 -7.59
CA GLY A 55 -8.31 -8.06 -6.31
C GLY A 55 -7.54 -8.82 -5.21
N LYS A 56 -7.39 -8.15 -4.06
CA LYS A 56 -7.88 -8.63 -2.74
C LYS A 56 -7.72 -7.49 -1.71
N ILE A 57 -8.83 -7.05 -1.13
CA ILE A 57 -8.79 -6.20 0.07
C ILE A 57 -8.58 -7.15 1.25
N GLU A 58 -7.31 -7.40 1.60
CA GLU A 58 -6.98 -7.80 2.96
C GLU A 58 -7.15 -6.59 3.89
N ASP A 59 -7.34 -6.85 5.19
CA ASP A 59 -7.32 -5.89 6.30
C ASP A 59 -5.97 -5.16 6.32
N ARG A 60 -5.80 -4.19 5.43
CA ARG A 60 -4.54 -3.50 5.18
C ARG A 60 -4.32 -2.54 6.32
N LEU A 61 -3.14 -2.62 6.93
CA LEU A 61 -2.70 -1.65 7.93
C LEU A 61 -2.82 -0.25 7.32
N GLN A 62 -3.72 0.55 7.87
CA GLN A 62 -3.99 1.92 7.47
C GLN A 62 -3.56 2.84 8.59
N ILE A 63 -2.92 3.94 8.21
CA ILE A 63 -2.34 4.92 9.12
C ILE A 63 -2.84 6.28 8.64
N ARG A 64 -3.34 7.08 9.57
CA ARG A 64 -3.64 8.50 9.40
C ARG A 64 -2.90 9.25 10.50
N VAL A 65 -2.25 10.34 10.13
CA VAL A 65 -1.76 11.32 11.10
C VAL A 65 -2.79 12.44 11.11
N LEU A 66 -3.11 12.95 12.30
CA LEU A 66 -4.10 13.99 12.55
C LEU A 66 -3.34 15.22 13.05
N TYR A 67 -3.38 16.28 12.26
CA TYR A 67 -2.75 17.55 12.59
C TYR A 67 -3.78 18.60 13.01
N GLU A 68 -5.02 18.50 12.50
CA GLU A 68 -6.10 19.46 12.75
C GLU A 68 -7.24 18.89 13.59
N ALA A 69 -8.05 19.76 14.20
CA ALA A 69 -9.23 19.34 14.96
C ALA A 69 -10.25 18.58 14.08
N ASP A 70 -10.43 19.03 12.85
CA ASP A 70 -11.38 18.46 11.89
C ASP A 70 -10.93 17.09 11.35
N ASP A 71 -9.63 16.76 11.41
CA ASP A 71 -9.12 15.43 11.05
C ASP A 71 -9.77 14.33 11.90
N LEU A 72 -10.05 14.61 13.18
CA LEU A 72 -10.63 13.63 14.10
C LEU A 72 -12.05 13.22 13.67
N VAL A 73 -12.85 14.18 13.23
CA VAL A 73 -14.18 13.95 12.68
C VAL A 73 -14.06 13.25 11.33
N ARG A 74 -13.16 13.73 10.46
CA ARG A 74 -12.92 13.19 9.12
C ARG A 74 -12.56 11.70 9.14
N VAL A 75 -11.66 11.27 10.04
CA VAL A 75 -11.29 9.85 10.17
C VAL A 75 -12.34 9.01 10.89
N ALA A 76 -13.12 9.61 11.80
CA ALA A 76 -14.28 8.93 12.39
C ALA A 76 -15.30 8.55 11.30
N ASP A 77 -15.62 9.49 10.41
CA ASP A 77 -16.52 9.27 9.28
C ASP A 77 -15.91 8.32 8.23
N GLU A 78 -14.63 8.48 7.85
CA GLU A 78 -13.93 7.64 6.86
C GLU A 78 -13.95 6.14 7.25
N PHE A 79 -13.72 5.85 8.53
CA PHE A 79 -13.62 4.48 9.04
C PHE A 79 -14.88 4.00 9.78
N HIS A 80 -15.94 4.81 9.82
CA HIS A 80 -17.18 4.57 10.57
C HIS A 80 -16.93 4.19 12.05
N LEU A 81 -16.07 4.96 12.71
CA LEU A 81 -15.65 4.73 14.10
C LEU A 81 -16.39 5.65 15.07
N GLU A 82 -16.97 5.07 16.12
CA GLU A 82 -17.40 5.80 17.31
C GLU A 82 -16.17 6.17 18.15
N LEU A 83 -15.58 7.34 17.88
CA LEU A 83 -14.48 7.89 18.67
C LEU A 83 -15.01 8.58 19.95
N PRO A 84 -14.22 8.58 21.04
CA PRO A 84 -14.59 9.30 22.27
C PRO A 84 -14.56 10.81 22.05
N ASP A 85 -15.41 11.53 22.79
CA ASP A 85 -15.34 12.99 22.91
C ASP A 85 -14.04 13.38 23.66
N TYR A 86 -12.98 13.61 22.89
CA TYR A 86 -11.64 13.94 23.37
C TYR A 86 -11.27 15.35 22.92
N PRO A 87 -10.87 16.26 23.85
CA PRO A 87 -10.49 17.63 23.52
C PRO A 87 -9.08 17.67 22.92
N PHE A 88 -8.95 17.25 21.66
CA PHE A 88 -7.69 17.27 20.91
C PHE A 88 -7.18 18.71 20.75
N GLN A 89 -5.88 18.92 20.96
CA GLN A 89 -5.24 20.24 20.88
C GLN A 89 -4.13 20.26 19.81
N PRO A 90 -4.46 20.54 18.53
CA PRO A 90 -3.50 20.66 17.41
C PRO A 90 -2.19 21.40 17.73
N ALA A 91 -2.27 22.47 18.50
CA ALA A 91 -1.12 23.32 18.85
C ALA A 91 -0.09 22.66 19.81
N GLN A 92 -0.43 21.52 20.43
CA GLN A 92 0.42 20.78 21.38
C GLN A 92 0.46 19.27 21.13
N GLN A 93 -0.44 18.77 20.27
CA GLN A 93 -0.67 17.36 20.08
C GLN A 93 -0.79 17.01 18.60
N ILE A 94 -0.22 15.87 18.22
CA ILE A 94 -0.45 15.23 16.93
C ILE A 94 -1.08 13.86 17.16
N GLY A 95 -2.19 13.58 16.50
CA GLY A 95 -2.84 12.29 16.57
C GLY A 95 -2.27 11.31 15.54
N VAL A 96 -2.30 10.02 15.85
CA VAL A 96 -2.13 8.94 14.87
C VAL A 96 -3.24 7.92 15.07
N LEU A 97 -4.07 7.73 14.05
CA LEU A 97 -5.02 6.63 13.97
C LEU A 97 -4.38 5.47 13.21
N VAL A 98 -4.39 4.28 13.82
CA VAL A 98 -3.89 3.04 13.24
C VAL A 98 -5.07 2.08 13.10
N VAL A 99 -5.53 1.84 11.87
CA VAL A 99 -6.62 0.88 11.57
C VAL A 99 -6.02 -0.41 11.03
N ASN A 100 -6.57 -1.56 11.45
CA ASN A 100 -6.02 -2.89 11.20
C ASN A 100 -4.57 -3.06 11.71
N GLY A 101 -4.29 -2.42 12.84
CA GLY A 101 -3.04 -2.54 13.58
C GLY A 101 -3.24 -2.33 15.07
N LYS A 102 -2.14 -2.50 15.80
CA LYS A 102 -1.98 -2.08 17.18
C LYS A 102 -0.67 -1.32 17.35
N PHE A 103 -0.75 -0.17 18.00
CA PHE A 103 0.40 0.57 18.51
C PHE A 103 1.15 -0.24 19.56
N LYS A 104 2.47 -0.05 19.64
CA LYS A 104 3.33 -0.71 20.65
C LYS A 104 4.21 0.27 21.39
N LYS A 105 4.85 1.19 20.66
CA LYS A 105 5.67 2.28 21.19
C LYS A 105 5.92 3.31 20.10
N ALA A 106 6.23 4.53 20.51
CA ALA A 106 6.92 5.51 19.69
C ALA A 106 8.26 5.84 20.35
N GLU A 107 9.27 6.16 19.55
CA GLU A 107 10.59 6.55 19.99
C GLU A 107 11.06 7.72 19.13
N LEU A 108 11.51 8.80 19.76
CA LEU A 108 12.21 9.88 19.08
C LEU A 108 13.67 9.44 18.87
N VAL A 109 14.10 9.45 17.61
CA VAL A 109 15.45 9.06 17.21
C VAL A 109 16.11 10.29 16.58
N PRO A 110 17.14 10.89 17.22
CA PRO A 110 17.84 12.01 16.63
C PRO A 110 18.70 11.56 15.46
N LEU A 111 18.60 12.26 14.33
CA LEU A 111 19.55 12.20 13.23
C LEU A 111 20.49 13.43 13.32
N LYS A 112 21.36 13.60 12.32
CA LYS A 112 22.38 14.68 12.34
C LYS A 112 21.77 16.08 12.29
N GLU A 113 20.72 16.24 11.49
CA GLU A 113 20.12 17.53 11.11
C GLU A 113 18.59 17.52 11.23
N SER A 114 18.00 16.38 11.63
CA SER A 114 16.55 16.17 11.73
C SER A 114 16.19 15.16 12.83
N LEU A 115 14.89 15.07 13.16
CA LEU A 115 14.35 14.13 14.13
C LEU A 115 13.48 13.05 13.45
N GLN A 116 13.62 11.79 13.85
CA GLN A 116 12.76 10.71 13.37
C GLN A 116 11.79 10.27 14.46
N VAL A 117 10.49 10.40 14.19
CA VAL A 117 9.44 9.85 15.06
C VAL A 117 9.16 8.40 14.62
N LYS A 118 9.81 7.46 15.31
CA LYS A 118 9.72 6.03 14.98
C LYS A 118 8.57 5.36 15.72
N VAL A 119 7.50 5.05 15.01
CA VAL A 119 6.31 4.38 15.55
C VAL A 119 6.35 2.89 15.23
N VAL A 120 6.29 2.05 16.28
CA VAL A 120 6.28 0.60 16.15
C VAL A 120 4.84 0.07 16.22
N LEU A 121 4.43 -0.59 15.14
CA LEU A 121 3.10 -1.15 14.94
C LEU A 121 3.13 -2.68 14.80
N GLU A 122 2.03 -3.33 15.15
CA GLU A 122 1.78 -4.76 14.92
C GLU A 122 0.49 -4.93 14.14
N LYS A 123 0.50 -5.65 13.01
CA LYS A 123 -0.72 -5.92 12.24
C LYS A 123 -1.71 -6.71 13.09
N ALA A 124 -2.96 -6.26 13.13
CA ALA A 124 -4.05 -6.88 13.87
C ALA A 124 -5.36 -6.65 13.09
N ARG A 125 -6.24 -7.64 13.00
CA ARG A 125 -7.47 -7.50 12.21
C ARG A 125 -8.60 -6.91 13.04
N ASN A 126 -9.41 -6.05 12.43
CA ASN A 126 -10.61 -5.48 13.06
C ASN A 126 -10.32 -4.80 14.41
N THR A 127 -9.23 -4.03 14.46
CA THR A 127 -8.87 -3.17 15.59
C THR A 127 -8.43 -1.81 15.08
N TYR A 128 -8.72 -0.77 15.86
CA TYR A 128 -8.10 0.53 15.70
C TYR A 128 -7.45 0.94 17.03
N ASP A 129 -6.33 1.65 16.94
CA ASP A 129 -5.73 2.38 18.06
C ASP A 129 -5.62 3.86 17.64
N LEU A 130 -6.17 4.77 18.44
CA LEU A 130 -5.96 6.22 18.31
C LEU A 130 -4.97 6.66 19.40
N VAL A 131 -3.87 7.28 19.01
CA VAL A 131 -2.78 7.68 19.92
C VAL A 131 -2.45 9.15 19.72
N MET A 132 -2.41 9.93 20.80
CA MET A 132 -1.97 11.32 20.78
C MET A 132 -0.52 11.41 21.26
N PHE A 133 0.29 12.18 20.53
CA PHE A 133 1.68 12.48 20.86
C PHE A 133 1.81 13.97 21.18
N ASP A 134 2.62 14.30 22.18
CA ASP A 134 3.08 15.67 22.40
C ASP A 134 3.99 16.08 21.24
N ASN A 135 3.79 17.28 20.68
CA ASN A 135 4.58 17.80 19.57
C ASN A 135 5.58 18.89 19.97
N THR A 136 5.72 19.23 21.25
CA THR A 136 6.58 20.32 21.74
C THR A 136 8.05 20.13 21.30
N GLU A 137 8.57 18.91 21.31
CA GLU A 137 9.94 18.58 20.85
C GLU A 137 10.08 18.56 19.31
N LEU A 138 8.99 18.76 18.57
CA LEU A 138 8.92 18.69 17.10
C LEU A 138 8.71 20.06 16.42
N GLN A 139 8.43 21.12 17.18
CA GLN A 139 8.10 22.46 16.65
C GLN A 139 9.32 23.30 16.22
N GLU A 140 10.55 22.87 16.57
CA GLU A 140 11.78 23.65 16.32
C GLU A 140 12.81 22.91 15.44
N VAL A 141 12.49 21.70 14.95
CA VAL A 141 13.43 20.80 14.28
C VAL A 141 12.74 20.04 13.15
N GLU A 142 13.30 20.04 11.94
CA GLU A 142 12.80 19.21 10.83
C GLU A 142 12.63 17.75 11.25
N TRP A 143 11.47 17.16 10.96
CA TRP A 143 11.16 15.82 11.45
C TRP A 143 10.32 15.00 10.47
N TYR A 144 10.39 13.67 10.62
CA TYR A 144 9.67 12.73 9.77
C TYR A 144 9.18 11.49 10.53
N TRP A 145 8.04 10.97 10.10
CA TRP A 145 7.46 9.72 10.61
C TRP A 145 8.13 8.50 9.97
N VAL A 146 8.38 7.47 10.78
CA VAL A 146 8.68 6.12 10.30
C VAL A 146 7.83 5.10 11.04
N PHE A 147 6.86 4.52 10.33
CA PHE A 147 6.01 3.46 10.83
C PHE A 147 6.62 2.10 10.48
N ALA A 148 6.96 1.29 11.49
CA ALA A 148 7.67 0.02 11.29
C ALA A 148 7.14 -1.11 12.18
N ASP A 149 7.47 -2.36 11.84
CA ASP A 149 7.21 -3.52 12.70
C ASP A 149 8.27 -3.70 13.80
N LYS A 150 8.04 -4.66 14.71
CA LYS A 150 8.99 -5.02 15.79
C LYS A 150 10.35 -5.52 15.29
N LYS A 151 10.48 -5.91 14.01
CA LYS A 151 11.72 -6.36 13.36
C LYS A 151 12.44 -5.21 12.64
N GLY A 152 11.82 -4.03 12.55
CA GLY A 152 12.34 -2.87 11.82
C GLY A 152 11.93 -2.79 10.35
N ASN A 153 11.03 -3.66 9.88
CA ASN A 153 10.49 -3.54 8.52
C ASN A 153 9.58 -2.32 8.45
N VAL A 154 9.88 -1.36 7.58
CA VAL A 154 9.11 -0.13 7.43
C VAL A 154 7.84 -0.37 6.62
N PHE A 155 6.70 0.07 7.14
CA PHE A 155 5.40 0.07 6.47
C PHE A 155 5.17 1.36 5.67
N SER A 156 5.57 2.50 6.23
CA SER A 156 5.40 3.82 5.63
C SER A 156 6.40 4.81 6.25
N GLN A 157 6.79 5.80 5.45
CA GLN A 157 7.51 7.00 5.89
C GLN A 157 6.74 8.20 5.36
N MET A 158 6.63 9.25 6.16
CA MET A 158 5.91 10.48 5.81
C MET A 158 6.68 11.67 6.39
N PRO A 159 6.71 12.83 5.72
CA PRO A 159 7.25 14.04 6.34
C PRO A 159 6.38 14.48 7.54
N GLY A 160 6.96 15.33 8.40
CA GLY A 160 6.22 16.10 9.39
C GLY A 160 5.34 17.17 8.74
N SER A 161 4.44 17.77 9.53
CA SER A 161 3.45 18.75 9.08
C SER A 161 4.03 19.94 8.30
N GLU A 162 5.20 20.45 8.71
CA GLU A 162 5.80 21.66 8.15
C GLU A 162 6.32 21.51 6.71
N MET A 163 6.50 20.29 6.22
CA MET A 163 6.87 20.06 4.81
C MET A 163 5.67 19.92 3.87
N MET A 164 4.43 19.94 4.38
CA MET A 164 3.23 19.96 3.53
C MET A 164 2.84 21.38 3.09
N SER A 165 3.26 22.42 3.82
CA SER A 165 2.93 23.82 3.52
C SER A 165 3.83 24.48 2.47
N THR A 166 5.03 23.97 2.22
CA THR A 166 6.03 24.65 1.37
C THR A 166 5.74 24.57 -0.14
N GLU A 167 4.90 23.63 -0.60
CA GLU A 167 4.59 23.47 -2.03
C GLU A 167 3.30 24.19 -2.48
N GLU A 168 2.40 24.56 -1.56
CA GLU A 168 1.13 25.24 -1.91
C GLU A 168 1.25 26.78 -1.93
N GLU A 169 2.04 27.39 -1.04
CA GLU A 169 2.18 28.88 -0.99
C GLU A 169 2.93 29.47 -2.20
N GLN A 170 3.80 28.72 -2.88
CA GLN A 170 4.54 29.24 -4.04
C GLN A 170 3.70 29.37 -5.33
N VAL A 171 2.49 28.82 -5.36
CA VAL A 171 1.62 28.87 -6.55
C VAL A 171 0.64 30.04 -6.50
N GLU A 172 0.30 30.57 -5.32
CA GLU A 172 -0.61 31.72 -5.21
C GLU A 172 0.10 33.07 -5.42
N GLU A 173 1.34 33.28 -4.95
CA GLU A 173 2.06 34.55 -5.15
C GLU A 173 2.39 34.84 -6.63
N GLU A 174 2.67 33.82 -7.46
CA GLU A 174 3.01 34.03 -8.88
C GLU A 174 1.80 34.39 -9.76
N ILE A 175 0.55 34.20 -9.26
CA ILE A 175 -0.68 34.50 -10.01
C ILE A 175 -1.17 35.94 -9.78
N GLU A 176 -0.92 36.54 -8.62
CA GLU A 176 -1.38 37.92 -8.34
C GLU A 176 -0.56 38.98 -9.10
N GLU A 177 0.78 38.84 -9.20
CA GLU A 177 1.63 39.89 -9.82
C GLU A 177 1.42 40.10 -11.34
N GLU A 178 1.00 39.10 -12.11
CA GLU A 178 0.78 39.28 -13.57
C GLU A 178 -0.50 40.06 -13.93
N THR A 179 -1.45 40.26 -13.00
CA THR A 179 -2.77 40.82 -13.34
C THR A 179 -2.93 42.33 -13.20
N GLU A 180 -2.00 43.06 -12.56
CA GLU A 180 -2.16 44.49 -12.26
C GLU A 180 -1.47 45.48 -13.24
N VAL A 181 -1.15 45.06 -14.49
CA VAL A 181 -0.49 45.95 -15.49
C VAL A 181 -1.29 46.14 -16.80
N VAL A 182 -2.62 46.19 -16.75
CA VAL A 182 -3.43 46.77 -17.85
C VAL A 182 -4.63 47.59 -17.35
N LYS A 183 -4.43 48.90 -17.11
CA LYS A 183 -5.51 49.89 -17.25
C LYS A 183 -5.04 51.33 -17.49
#